data_AF-A0A967EFC5-F1
#
_entry.id   AF-A0A967EFC5-F1
#
_cell.length_a   1.000
_cell.length_b   1.000
_cell.length_c   1.000
_cell.angle_alpha   90.00
_cell.angle_beta   90.00
_cell.angle_gamma   90.00
#
_symmetry.space_group_name_H-M   'P 1'
#
loop_
_entity.id
_entity.type
_entity.pdbx_description
1 polymer ?
#
loop_
_entity_poly.entity_id
_entity_poly.type
_entity_poly.pdbx_seq_one_letter_code
_entity_poly.pdbx_strand_id
1 'polypeptide(L)'
;MTVTRILKPAVKLSLLSVVLIVLVAVLLGAVLTWRGTERNLSLVPEMAASPVTLSTGARLYVQKYELTVAEWNTCHADGGCSLRLRTRPDQDARVTPATGLSYVDVTEYLNWINTATGGNFRLPTAAEWAEMARPVLPEEADPLFTDPSLTWASAYLTKGLPARALKPQGSFSTSPDGIADLDGSVWEWTQDCYAGASGDDDPARCPAYFVGGEHVAAMSYLIRDPARGGCAVGSPPAHLGMRLVSEDAT
;
A
#
# COMPACT_ATOMS: atom_id res chain seq x y z
N MET A 1 35.23 -65.40 36.07
CA MET A 1 34.66 -64.13 35.56
C MET A 1 35.49 -63.71 34.35
N THR A 2 35.02 -63.99 33.14
CA THR A 2 35.75 -63.72 31.90
C THR A 2 34.94 -62.71 31.11
N VAL A 3 35.43 -61.47 31.01
CA VAL A 3 34.74 -60.37 30.33
C VAL A 3 35.05 -60.42 28.84
N THR A 4 34.05 -60.82 28.04
CA THR A 4 34.12 -60.82 26.58
C THR A 4 34.00 -59.39 26.06
N ARG A 5 35.10 -58.79 25.57
CA ARG A 5 35.07 -57.50 24.87
C ARG A 5 34.43 -57.66 23.49
N ILE A 6 33.24 -57.11 23.33
CA ILE A 6 32.56 -56.98 22.04
C ILE A 6 33.21 -55.79 21.29
N LEU A 7 34.02 -56.07 20.28
CA LEU A 7 34.55 -55.08 19.34
C LEU A 7 33.42 -54.65 18.39
N LYS A 8 32.98 -53.39 18.49
CA LYS A 8 32.09 -52.78 17.49
C LYS A 8 32.86 -52.56 16.18
N PRO A 9 32.31 -52.91 15.00
CA PRO A 9 32.97 -52.64 13.74
C PRO A 9 33.01 -51.13 13.47
N ALA A 10 34.20 -50.58 13.25
CA ALA A 10 34.36 -49.22 12.77
C ALA A 10 33.95 -49.16 11.28
N VAL A 11 32.85 -48.49 11.00
CA VAL A 11 32.39 -48.26 9.63
C VAL A 11 33.39 -47.33 8.94
N LYS A 12 34.19 -47.86 8.00
CA LYS A 12 35.08 -47.06 7.15
C LYS A 12 34.27 -46.52 5.97
N LEU A 13 33.83 -45.26 6.05
CA LEU A 13 33.27 -44.58 4.88
C LEU A 13 34.40 -44.30 3.87
N SER A 14 34.21 -44.73 2.62
CA SER A 14 35.08 -44.35 1.51
C SER A 14 34.99 -42.86 1.23
N LEU A 15 36.06 -42.26 0.71
CA LEU A 15 36.08 -40.84 0.29
C LEU A 15 34.93 -40.52 -0.68
N LEU A 16 34.59 -41.47 -1.57
CA LEU A 16 33.45 -41.34 -2.48
C LEU A 16 32.11 -41.24 -1.74
N SER A 17 31.94 -41.98 -0.66
CA SER A 17 30.72 -41.96 0.15
C SER A 17 30.55 -40.63 0.88
N VAL A 18 31.64 -40.03 1.37
CA VAL A 18 31.63 -38.71 2.00
C VAL A 18 31.29 -37.62 0.98
N VAL A 19 31.91 -37.65 -0.21
CA VAL A 19 31.63 -36.70 -1.29
C VAL A 19 30.17 -36.77 -1.74
N LEU A 20 29.62 -37.98 -1.89
CA LEU A 20 28.23 -38.17 -2.28
C LEU A 20 27.26 -37.62 -1.22
N ILE A 21 27.53 -37.83 0.07
CA ILE A 21 26.70 -37.29 1.16
C ILE A 21 26.72 -35.76 1.16
N VAL A 22 27.89 -35.15 0.95
CA VAL A 22 28.01 -33.68 0.87
C VAL A 22 27.26 -33.14 -0.36
N LEU A 23 27.39 -33.78 -1.52
CA LEU A 23 26.65 -33.39 -2.73
C LEU A 23 25.14 -33.49 -2.53
N VAL A 24 24.65 -34.57 -1.92
CA VAL A 24 23.23 -34.75 -1.60
C VAL A 24 22.77 -33.70 -0.58
N ALA A 25 23.57 -33.38 0.42
CA ALA A 25 23.25 -32.34 1.40
C ALA A 25 23.22 -30.93 0.78
N VAL A 26 24.14 -30.63 -0.14
CA VAL A 26 24.16 -29.36 -0.89
C VAL A 26 22.97 -29.27 -1.84
N LEU A 27 22.64 -30.35 -2.54
CA LEU A 27 21.47 -30.40 -3.42
C LEU A 27 20.16 -30.30 -2.63
N LEU A 28 20.04 -30.98 -1.49
CA LEU A 28 18.89 -30.86 -0.60
C LEU A 28 18.80 -29.47 0.01
N GLY A 29 19.93 -28.88 0.44
CA GLY A 29 19.99 -27.51 0.92
C GLY A 29 19.54 -26.52 -0.14
N ALA A 30 20.04 -26.66 -1.37
CA ALA A 30 19.64 -25.84 -2.51
C ALA A 30 18.16 -26.01 -2.86
N VAL A 31 17.62 -27.24 -2.85
CA VAL A 31 16.20 -27.53 -3.09
C VAL A 31 15.31 -26.98 -1.97
N LEU A 32 15.75 -27.04 -0.71
CA LEU A 32 15.02 -26.47 0.43
C LEU A 32 15.03 -24.94 0.39
N THR A 33 16.11 -24.31 -0.07
CA THR A 33 16.15 -22.85 -0.31
C THR A 33 15.44 -22.43 -1.59
N TRP A 34 15.26 -23.35 -2.54
CA TRP A 34 14.59 -23.11 -3.83
C TRP A 34 13.11 -23.48 -3.82
N ARG A 35 12.60 -24.12 -2.75
CA ARG A 35 11.16 -24.06 -2.44
C ARG A 35 10.84 -22.60 -2.20
N GLY A 36 10.40 -21.93 -3.26
CA GLY A 36 10.02 -20.53 -3.28
C GLY A 36 9.16 -20.22 -2.07
N THR A 37 9.34 -19.01 -1.55
CA THR A 37 8.49 -18.41 -0.52
C THR A 37 7.07 -18.89 -0.70
N GLU A 38 6.59 -19.75 0.21
CA GLU A 38 5.22 -20.23 0.18
C GLU A 38 4.33 -18.98 0.20
N ARG A 39 3.54 -18.78 -0.87
CA ARG A 39 2.69 -17.59 -1.01
C ARG A 39 1.78 -17.51 0.21
N ASN A 40 1.89 -16.44 0.98
CA ASN A 40 1.07 -16.29 2.17
C ASN A 40 -0.24 -15.58 1.81
N LEU A 41 -1.23 -16.37 1.39
CA LEU A 41 -2.55 -15.86 1.01
C LEU A 41 -3.32 -15.21 2.17
N SER A 42 -2.92 -15.44 3.43
CA SER A 42 -3.52 -14.75 4.59
C SER A 42 -3.18 -13.26 4.64
N LEU A 43 -2.21 -12.80 3.84
CA LEU A 43 -1.85 -11.39 3.71
C LEU A 43 -2.60 -10.68 2.58
N VAL A 44 -3.35 -11.41 1.75
CA VAL A 44 -4.18 -10.77 0.71
C VAL A 44 -5.24 -9.92 1.41
N PRO A 45 -5.33 -8.62 1.11
CA PRO A 45 -6.23 -7.74 1.82
C PRO A 45 -7.69 -8.01 1.45
N GLU A 46 -8.63 -7.53 2.27
CA GLU A 46 -10.05 -7.56 1.92
C GLU A 46 -10.30 -6.67 0.70
N MET A 47 -10.70 -7.28 -0.41
CA MET A 47 -11.05 -6.58 -1.65
C MET A 47 -12.52 -6.16 -1.66
N ALA A 48 -12.84 -5.11 -2.43
CA ALA A 48 -14.20 -4.66 -2.66
C ALA A 48 -15.05 -5.76 -3.31
N ALA A 49 -16.37 -5.70 -3.08
CA ALA A 49 -17.29 -6.76 -3.50
C ALA A 49 -17.38 -6.91 -5.02
N SER A 50 -17.23 -5.82 -5.76
CA SER A 50 -17.16 -5.80 -7.22
C SER A 50 -15.97 -4.96 -7.70
N PRO A 51 -15.35 -5.29 -8.85
CA PRO A 51 -14.35 -4.42 -9.43
C PRO A 51 -14.99 -3.20 -10.09
N VAL A 52 -14.28 -2.08 -10.02
CA VAL A 52 -14.66 -0.84 -10.70
C VAL A 52 -14.51 -1.05 -12.21
N THR A 53 -15.53 -0.67 -12.97
CA THR A 53 -15.45 -0.62 -14.44
C THR A 53 -15.03 0.77 -14.86
N LEU A 54 -13.76 0.89 -15.29
CA LEU A 54 -13.17 2.17 -15.71
C LEU A 54 -13.78 2.64 -17.04
N SER A 55 -13.64 3.92 -17.35
CA SER A 55 -14.14 4.47 -18.63
C SER A 55 -13.49 3.83 -19.86
N THR A 56 -12.31 3.23 -19.69
CA THR A 56 -11.59 2.45 -20.71
C THR A 56 -12.21 1.07 -20.96
N GLY A 57 -13.13 0.62 -20.11
CA GLY A 57 -13.69 -0.74 -20.09
C GLY A 57 -12.86 -1.75 -19.30
N ALA A 58 -11.70 -1.35 -18.77
CA ALA A 58 -10.90 -2.20 -17.90
C ALA A 58 -11.57 -2.40 -16.53
N ARG A 59 -11.27 -3.53 -15.89
CA ARG A 59 -11.74 -3.86 -14.54
C ARG A 59 -10.62 -3.63 -13.55
N LEU A 60 -10.89 -2.87 -12.50
CA LEU A 60 -9.94 -2.59 -11.43
C LEU A 60 -10.45 -3.20 -10.12
N TYR A 61 -9.69 -4.13 -9.54
CA TYR A 61 -9.97 -4.69 -8.23
C TYR A 61 -9.33 -3.79 -7.18
N VAL A 62 -10.11 -3.35 -6.20
CA VAL A 62 -9.71 -2.32 -5.24
C VAL A 62 -9.81 -2.88 -3.83
N GLN A 63 -8.80 -2.63 -3.00
CA GLN A 63 -8.86 -2.94 -1.58
C GLN A 63 -10.02 -2.18 -0.93
N LYS A 64 -10.84 -2.87 -0.15
CA LYS A 64 -12.10 -2.36 0.38
C LYS A 64 -11.94 -1.14 1.30
N TYR A 65 -10.94 -1.18 2.16
CA TYR A 65 -10.58 -0.11 3.10
C TYR A 65 -9.17 0.39 2.81
N GLU A 66 -8.80 1.55 3.34
CA GLU A 66 -7.39 1.95 3.38
C GLU A 66 -6.56 0.92 4.16
N LEU A 67 -5.28 0.83 3.81
CA LEU A 67 -4.34 0.00 4.55
C LEU A 67 -4.37 0.36 6.04
N THR A 68 -4.40 -0.63 6.92
CA THR A 68 -4.46 -0.44 8.37
C THR A 68 -3.09 -0.46 9.04
N VAL A 69 -3.01 0.09 10.25
CA VAL A 69 -1.82 0.03 11.10
C VAL A 69 -1.41 -1.42 11.41
N ALA A 70 -2.36 -2.34 11.53
CA ALA A 70 -2.06 -3.76 11.76
C ALA A 70 -1.45 -4.43 10.52
N GLU A 71 -2.00 -4.19 9.33
CA GLU A 71 -1.45 -4.71 8.07
C GLU A 71 -0.04 -4.12 7.83
N TRP A 72 0.12 -2.80 7.98
CA TRP A 72 1.43 -2.14 7.90
C TRP A 72 2.45 -2.75 8.87
N ASN A 73 2.07 -2.93 10.14
CA ASN A 73 3.00 -3.45 11.14
C ASN A 73 3.33 -4.94 10.94
N THR A 74 2.59 -5.66 10.11
CA THR A 74 2.97 -7.01 9.65
C THR A 74 4.15 -6.92 8.69
N CYS A 75 4.09 -6.01 7.70
CA CYS A 75 5.24 -5.67 6.85
C CYS A 75 6.47 -5.27 7.67
N HIS A 76 6.29 -4.44 8.71
CA HIS A 76 7.38 -4.06 9.60
C HIS A 76 7.96 -5.25 10.38
N ALA A 77 7.12 -6.13 10.92
CA ALA A 77 7.56 -7.31 11.67
C ALA A 77 8.35 -8.30 10.81
N ASP A 78 8.00 -8.40 9.53
CA ASP A 78 8.70 -9.21 8.53
C ASP A 78 9.98 -8.54 7.99
N GLY A 79 10.26 -7.30 8.41
CA GLY A 79 11.42 -6.51 7.96
C GLY A 79 11.28 -5.91 6.57
N GLY A 80 10.08 -5.95 5.97
CA GLY A 80 9.78 -5.34 4.67
C GLY A 80 9.58 -3.83 4.73
N CYS A 81 9.11 -3.31 5.87
CA CYS A 81 8.84 -1.89 6.07
C CYS A 81 9.70 -1.31 7.21
N SER A 82 10.40 -0.21 6.94
CA SER A 82 11.31 0.43 7.87
C SER A 82 10.57 1.13 9.02
N LEU A 83 9.44 1.75 8.72
CA LEU A 83 8.64 2.50 9.69
C LEU A 83 7.76 1.56 10.53
N ARG A 84 7.71 1.79 11.85
CA ARG A 84 6.72 1.17 12.73
C ARG A 84 5.65 2.18 13.10
N LEU A 85 4.40 1.86 12.80
CA LEU A 85 3.25 2.71 13.14
C LEU A 85 2.73 2.40 14.55
N ARG A 86 2.17 3.43 15.19
CA ARG A 86 1.53 3.33 16.51
C ARG A 86 0.16 3.98 16.45
N THR A 87 -0.83 3.33 17.04
CA THR A 87 -2.14 3.93 17.29
C THR A 87 -2.12 4.70 18.62
N ARG A 88 -3.12 5.56 18.82
CA ARG A 88 -3.39 6.10 20.16
C ARG A 88 -3.88 4.97 21.08
N PRO A 89 -3.73 5.11 22.42
CA PRO A 89 -4.14 4.06 23.37
C PRO A 89 -5.61 3.63 23.27
N ASP A 90 -6.48 4.52 22.81
CA ASP A 90 -7.93 4.32 22.64
C ASP A 90 -8.32 3.78 21.25
N GLN A 91 -7.35 3.51 20.37
CA GLN A 91 -7.57 3.09 18.98
C GLN A 91 -7.08 1.66 18.73
N ASP A 92 -7.91 0.87 18.04
CA ASP A 92 -7.56 -0.48 17.57
C ASP A 92 -6.80 -0.42 16.24
N ALA A 93 -5.58 -0.95 16.23
CA ALA A 93 -4.70 -0.99 15.05
C ALA A 93 -5.30 -1.76 13.86
N ARG A 94 -6.22 -2.70 14.09
CA ARG A 94 -6.87 -3.49 13.02
C ARG A 94 -7.85 -2.72 12.16
N VAL A 95 -8.32 -1.58 12.66
CA VAL A 95 -9.30 -0.73 11.97
C VAL A 95 -8.83 0.70 11.85
N THR A 96 -7.65 1.04 12.37
CA THR A 96 -7.08 2.37 12.23
C THR A 96 -6.30 2.43 10.93
N PRO A 97 -6.61 3.35 10.00
CA PRO A 97 -5.82 3.50 8.78
C PRO A 97 -4.36 3.83 9.09
N ALA A 98 -3.45 3.20 8.34
CA ALA A 98 -2.02 3.46 8.34
C ALA A 98 -1.77 4.80 7.64
N THR A 99 -1.48 5.81 8.45
CA THR A 99 -1.28 7.18 7.97
C THR A 99 0.05 7.74 8.47
N GLY A 100 0.46 8.88 7.92
CA GLY A 100 1.81 9.41 8.15
C GLY A 100 2.85 8.70 7.28
N LEU A 101 2.44 8.22 6.12
CA LEU A 101 3.27 7.49 5.16
C LEU A 101 3.73 8.44 4.05
N SER A 102 5.02 8.40 3.73
CA SER A 102 5.57 9.03 2.54
C SER A 102 5.46 8.09 1.34
N TYR A 103 5.70 8.60 0.13
CA TYR A 103 5.71 7.78 -1.07
C TYR A 103 6.80 6.68 -1.01
N VAL A 104 7.94 6.99 -0.36
CA VAL A 104 9.01 6.00 -0.13
C VAL A 104 8.50 4.86 0.75
N ASP A 105 7.77 5.19 1.82
CA ASP A 105 7.23 4.19 2.75
C ASP A 105 6.22 3.27 2.04
N VAL A 106 5.26 3.82 1.29
CA VAL A 106 4.25 3.00 0.59
C VAL A 106 4.88 2.10 -0.48
N THR A 107 6.02 2.52 -1.06
CA THR A 107 6.79 1.69 -1.99
C THR A 107 7.45 0.49 -1.29
N GLU A 108 7.93 0.64 -0.05
CA GLU A 108 8.41 -0.50 0.75
C GLU A 108 7.29 -1.53 0.95
N TYR A 109 6.08 -1.07 1.31
CA TYR A 109 4.93 -1.93 1.51
C TYR A 109 4.54 -2.66 0.22
N LEU A 110 4.49 -1.96 -0.91
CA LEU A 110 4.20 -2.55 -2.23
C LEU A 110 5.19 -3.65 -2.61
N ASN A 111 6.48 -3.41 -2.40
CA ASN A 111 7.50 -4.42 -2.69
C ASN A 111 7.33 -5.66 -1.81
N TRP A 112 7.09 -5.45 -0.52
CA TRP A 112 6.88 -6.54 0.43
C TRP A 112 5.61 -7.34 0.13
N ILE A 113 4.45 -6.70 -0.04
CA ILE A 113 3.17 -7.40 -0.20
C ILE A 113 3.15 -8.26 -1.47
N ASN A 114 3.72 -7.74 -2.57
CA ASN A 114 3.83 -8.49 -3.82
C ASN A 114 4.79 -9.67 -3.71
N THR A 115 5.89 -9.50 -2.98
CA THR A 115 6.83 -10.60 -2.72
C THR A 115 6.21 -11.68 -1.84
N ALA A 116 5.48 -11.27 -0.79
CA ALA A 116 4.92 -12.19 0.20
C ALA A 116 3.71 -12.97 -0.32
N THR A 117 2.88 -12.34 -1.16
CA THR A 117 1.64 -12.95 -1.71
C THR A 117 1.84 -13.53 -3.10
N GLY A 118 2.81 -13.03 -3.86
CA GLY A 118 2.91 -13.29 -5.30
C GLY A 118 1.81 -12.60 -6.12
N GLY A 119 1.12 -11.60 -5.55
CA GLY A 119 0.14 -10.78 -6.24
C GLY A 119 0.76 -9.68 -7.11
N ASN A 120 -0.10 -8.88 -7.72
CA ASN A 120 0.27 -7.72 -8.55
C ASN A 120 -0.45 -6.46 -8.06
N PHE A 121 -0.21 -6.11 -6.80
CA PHE A 121 -0.75 -4.91 -6.17
C PHE A 121 0.07 -3.68 -6.51
N ARG A 122 -0.61 -2.56 -6.75
CA ARG A 122 -0.02 -1.24 -6.96
C ARG A 122 -0.87 -0.15 -6.31
N LEU A 123 -0.38 1.08 -6.35
CA LEU A 123 -1.23 2.25 -6.10
C LEU A 123 -2.16 2.47 -7.32
N PRO A 124 -3.35 3.03 -7.13
CA PRO A 124 -4.16 3.49 -8.26
C PRO A 124 -3.44 4.60 -9.01
N THR A 125 -3.78 4.78 -10.27
CA THR A 125 -3.51 6.05 -10.96
C THR A 125 -4.41 7.15 -10.42
N ALA A 126 -4.06 8.41 -10.63
CA ALA A 126 -4.91 9.55 -10.29
C ALA A 126 -6.26 9.48 -11.02
N ALA A 127 -6.27 9.03 -12.28
CA ALA A 127 -7.49 8.84 -13.05
C ALA A 127 -8.35 7.69 -12.48
N GLU A 128 -7.76 6.54 -12.19
CA GLU A 128 -8.46 5.42 -11.56
C GLU A 128 -9.04 5.81 -10.19
N TRP A 129 -8.27 6.53 -9.39
CA TRP A 129 -8.70 7.02 -8.09
C TRP A 129 -9.93 7.93 -8.22
N ALA A 130 -9.89 8.88 -9.16
CA ALA A 130 -11.02 9.77 -9.43
C ALA A 130 -12.26 9.00 -9.88
N GLU A 131 -12.12 8.00 -10.74
CA GLU A 131 -13.24 7.19 -11.21
C GLU A 131 -13.88 6.37 -10.08
N MET A 132 -13.08 5.72 -9.23
CA MET A 132 -13.60 4.91 -8.13
C MET A 132 -14.22 5.75 -7.00
N ALA A 133 -13.74 6.97 -6.79
CA ALA A 133 -14.24 7.88 -5.75
C ALA A 133 -15.47 8.68 -6.18
N ARG A 134 -15.65 8.92 -7.49
CA ARG A 134 -16.75 9.72 -8.06
C ARG A 134 -18.15 9.43 -7.49
N PRO A 135 -18.56 8.17 -7.23
CA PRO A 135 -19.92 7.88 -6.73
C PRO A 135 -20.19 8.36 -5.30
N VAL A 136 -19.16 8.65 -4.51
CA VAL A 136 -19.29 9.00 -3.08
C VAL A 136 -18.69 10.35 -2.73
N LEU A 137 -17.86 10.92 -3.60
CA LEU A 137 -17.38 12.28 -3.41
C LEU A 137 -18.56 13.28 -3.47
N PRO A 138 -18.54 14.33 -2.62
CA PRO A 138 -19.55 15.38 -2.69
C PRO A 138 -19.52 16.05 -4.07
N GLU A 139 -20.68 16.54 -4.51
CA GLU A 139 -20.76 17.35 -5.73
C GLU A 139 -19.81 18.56 -5.63
N GLU A 140 -19.07 18.83 -6.71
CA GLU A 140 -18.24 20.03 -6.79
C GLU A 140 -19.11 21.26 -6.54
N ALA A 141 -18.69 22.09 -5.58
CA ALA A 141 -19.39 23.34 -5.31
C ALA A 141 -19.29 24.27 -6.53
N ASP A 142 -20.35 25.04 -6.77
CA ASP A 142 -20.34 26.09 -7.79
C ASP A 142 -19.10 26.97 -7.63
N PRO A 143 -18.40 27.29 -8.73
CA PRO A 143 -17.18 28.07 -8.64
C PRO A 143 -17.50 29.46 -8.10
N LEU A 144 -16.65 29.96 -7.19
CA LEU A 144 -16.80 31.29 -6.62
C LEU A 144 -16.76 32.40 -7.68
N PHE A 145 -16.05 32.14 -8.77
CA PHE A 145 -15.88 33.03 -9.90
C PHE A 145 -16.06 32.25 -11.20
N THR A 146 -16.71 32.87 -12.18
CA THR A 146 -16.85 32.32 -13.53
C THR A 146 -15.69 32.69 -14.45
N ASP A 147 -14.83 33.61 -14.03
CA ASP A 147 -13.61 33.97 -14.75
C ASP A 147 -12.62 32.78 -14.72
N PRO A 148 -12.20 32.24 -15.88
CA PRO A 148 -11.25 31.13 -15.94
C PRO A 148 -9.94 31.38 -15.18
N SER A 149 -9.49 32.64 -15.09
CA SER A 149 -8.26 33.02 -14.36
C SER A 149 -8.38 32.93 -12.84
N LEU A 150 -9.61 32.83 -12.31
CA LEU A 150 -9.91 32.76 -10.88
C LEU A 150 -10.43 31.39 -10.43
N THR A 151 -10.42 30.40 -11.31
CA THR A 151 -10.84 29.01 -11.01
C THR A 151 -10.08 28.41 -9.82
N TRP A 152 -8.81 28.77 -9.64
CA TRP A 152 -7.99 28.35 -8.51
C TRP A 152 -8.56 28.75 -7.14
N ALA A 153 -9.35 29.83 -7.06
CA ALA A 153 -9.92 30.31 -5.81
C ALA A 153 -10.98 29.36 -5.25
N SER A 154 -11.67 28.61 -6.11
CA SER A 154 -12.67 27.60 -5.71
C SER A 154 -12.02 26.43 -4.96
N ALA A 155 -10.72 26.19 -5.13
CA ALA A 155 -9.98 25.17 -4.37
C ALA A 155 -9.91 25.47 -2.86
N TYR A 156 -10.21 26.71 -2.45
CA TYR A 156 -10.26 27.13 -1.03
C TYR A 156 -11.67 27.08 -0.44
N LEU A 157 -12.66 26.52 -1.15
CA LEU A 157 -13.98 26.27 -0.61
C LEU A 157 -13.93 25.13 0.40
N THR A 158 -13.84 25.47 1.68
CA THR A 158 -13.77 24.48 2.77
C THR A 158 -15.10 24.24 3.48
N LYS A 159 -16.20 24.86 3.03
CA LYS A 159 -17.49 24.78 3.69
C LYS A 159 -18.15 23.44 3.39
N GLY A 160 -18.52 22.70 4.45
CA GLY A 160 -19.18 21.39 4.33
C GLY A 160 -18.23 20.21 4.30
N LEU A 161 -16.91 20.44 4.38
CA LEU A 161 -15.93 19.37 4.48
C LEU A 161 -16.05 18.61 5.81
N PRO A 162 -15.90 17.27 5.81
CA PRO A 162 -15.92 16.48 7.02
C PRO A 162 -14.80 16.88 7.99
N ALA A 163 -14.96 16.53 9.27
CA ALA A 163 -13.93 16.81 10.25
C ALA A 163 -12.63 16.08 9.89
N ARG A 164 -11.51 16.81 9.81
CA ARG A 164 -10.16 16.30 9.53
C ARG A 164 -9.61 15.32 10.59
N ALA A 165 -10.41 14.84 11.53
CA ALA A 165 -9.97 13.86 12.50
C ALA A 165 -9.91 12.49 11.85
N LEU A 166 -8.78 11.78 11.99
CA LEU A 166 -8.65 10.40 11.53
C LEU A 166 -9.75 9.55 12.17
N LYS A 167 -10.46 8.78 11.35
CA LYS A 167 -11.50 7.83 11.78
C LYS A 167 -11.05 6.39 11.56
N PRO A 168 -11.62 5.41 12.28
CA PRO A 168 -11.50 4.00 11.91
C PRO A 168 -12.05 3.76 10.50
N GLN A 169 -11.54 2.76 9.80
CA GLN A 169 -12.09 2.32 8.52
C GLN A 169 -13.58 1.98 8.64
N GLY A 170 -14.32 2.19 7.56
CA GLY A 170 -15.77 2.03 7.45
C GLY A 170 -16.58 3.12 8.15
N SER A 171 -15.99 4.30 8.40
CA SER A 171 -16.68 5.40 9.08
C SER A 171 -17.42 6.34 8.13
N PHE A 172 -17.15 6.26 6.83
CA PHE A 172 -17.72 7.12 5.80
C PHE A 172 -18.50 6.31 4.76
N SER A 173 -18.73 6.89 3.58
CA SER A 173 -19.58 6.31 2.56
C SER A 173 -18.96 5.03 1.98
N THR A 174 -19.81 4.16 1.44
CA THR A 174 -19.37 2.98 0.67
C THR A 174 -19.90 3.11 -0.76
N SER A 175 -19.00 2.98 -1.74
CA SER A 175 -19.34 3.07 -3.16
C SER A 175 -20.21 1.88 -3.61
N PRO A 176 -20.89 1.97 -4.78
CA PRO A 176 -21.64 0.85 -5.34
C PRO A 176 -20.81 -0.42 -5.56
N ASP A 177 -19.51 -0.27 -5.84
CA ASP A 177 -18.56 -1.37 -6.02
C ASP A 177 -18.13 -2.00 -4.67
N GLY A 178 -18.47 -1.34 -3.55
CA GLY A 178 -18.20 -1.80 -2.20
C GLY A 178 -16.92 -1.23 -1.58
N ILE A 179 -16.38 -0.13 -2.10
CA ILE A 179 -15.18 0.53 -1.57
C ILE A 179 -15.60 1.55 -0.52
N ALA A 180 -15.03 1.49 0.68
CA ALA A 180 -15.36 2.40 1.77
C ALA A 180 -14.36 3.55 1.88
N ASP A 181 -14.81 4.67 2.44
CA ASP A 181 -14.00 5.79 2.95
C ASP A 181 -13.27 6.65 1.90
N LEU A 182 -13.68 6.59 0.64
CA LEU A 182 -13.13 7.47 -0.41
C LEU A 182 -13.47 8.97 -0.20
N ASP A 183 -14.47 9.28 0.63
CA ASP A 183 -14.92 10.63 1.00
C ASP A 183 -14.39 11.11 2.36
N GLY A 184 -13.35 10.46 2.90
CA GLY A 184 -12.62 10.90 4.09
C GLY A 184 -12.21 9.72 4.98
N SER A 185 -11.24 9.84 5.89
CA SER A 185 -10.46 11.02 6.30
C SER A 185 -8.99 10.96 5.86
N VAL A 186 -8.64 9.95 5.06
CA VAL A 186 -7.28 9.63 4.63
C VAL A 186 -7.09 10.16 3.22
N TRP A 187 -5.95 10.81 2.96
CA TRP A 187 -5.51 11.04 1.58
C TRP A 187 -4.68 9.85 1.12
N GLU A 188 -4.96 9.37 -0.08
CA GLU A 188 -4.37 8.15 -0.62
C GLU A 188 -3.36 8.50 -1.70
N TRP A 189 -2.13 7.99 -1.59
CA TRP A 189 -1.12 8.09 -2.63
C TRP A 189 -1.57 7.42 -3.94
N THR A 190 -1.29 8.08 -5.08
CA THR A 190 -1.44 7.50 -6.41
C THR A 190 -0.08 7.37 -7.09
N GLN A 191 0.01 6.60 -8.18
CA GLN A 191 1.28 6.36 -8.86
C GLN A 191 1.68 7.45 -9.87
N ASP A 192 0.81 8.41 -10.16
CA ASP A 192 1.05 9.43 -11.18
C ASP A 192 2.02 10.51 -10.68
N CYS A 193 3.04 10.76 -11.49
CA CYS A 193 4.02 11.79 -11.19
C CYS A 193 3.47 13.20 -11.41
N TYR A 194 3.74 14.09 -10.47
CA TYR A 194 3.56 15.53 -10.64
C TYR A 194 4.85 16.17 -11.17
N ALA A 195 4.87 16.40 -12.49
CA ALA A 195 6.00 16.97 -13.22
C ALA A 195 6.15 18.51 -13.12
N GLY A 196 5.20 19.19 -12.46
CA GLY A 196 5.16 20.64 -12.35
C GLY A 196 5.22 21.38 -13.70
N ALA A 197 5.76 22.59 -13.71
CA ALA A 197 5.92 23.40 -14.93
C ALA A 197 7.00 22.88 -15.90
N SER A 198 7.91 22.03 -15.43
CA SER A 198 8.96 21.42 -16.25
C SER A 198 8.42 20.39 -17.24
N GLY A 199 7.30 19.75 -16.93
CA GLY A 199 6.72 18.69 -17.77
C GLY A 199 7.59 17.42 -17.87
N ASP A 200 8.64 17.28 -17.05
CA ASP A 200 9.44 16.06 -16.94
C ASP A 200 8.65 15.05 -16.10
N ASP A 201 7.97 14.14 -16.79
CA ASP A 201 7.13 13.10 -16.21
C ASP A 201 7.88 11.79 -15.98
N ASP A 202 9.21 11.78 -16.08
CA ASP A 202 10.06 10.62 -15.80
C ASP A 202 9.79 10.10 -14.38
N PRO A 203 9.12 8.94 -14.23
CA PRO A 203 8.76 8.42 -12.92
C PRO A 203 9.99 8.09 -12.07
N ALA A 204 11.15 7.86 -12.69
CA ALA A 204 12.40 7.56 -11.99
C ALA A 204 12.99 8.79 -11.28
N ARG A 205 12.55 10.01 -11.62
CA ARG A 205 13.02 11.27 -11.04
C ARG A 205 11.88 12.11 -10.49
N CYS A 206 10.77 11.47 -10.13
CA CYS A 206 9.56 12.17 -9.74
C CYS A 206 9.68 12.86 -8.35
N PRO A 207 9.59 14.20 -8.27
CA PRO A 207 9.76 14.91 -7.00
C PRO A 207 8.48 14.98 -6.17
N ALA A 208 7.33 14.69 -6.76
CA ALA A 208 6.02 14.74 -6.11
C ALA A 208 5.03 13.86 -6.85
N TYR A 209 4.08 13.27 -6.13
CA TYR A 209 3.04 12.41 -6.70
C TYR A 209 1.67 12.99 -6.40
N PHE A 210 0.69 12.63 -7.21
CA PHE A 210 -0.69 12.96 -6.90
C PHE A 210 -1.19 12.12 -5.70
N VAL A 211 -2.09 12.74 -4.93
CA VAL A 211 -2.83 12.11 -3.83
C VAL A 211 -4.31 12.41 -4.03
N GLY A 212 -5.15 11.40 -3.80
CA GLY A 212 -6.60 11.53 -3.82
C GLY A 212 -7.17 11.71 -2.42
N GLY A 213 -8.28 12.43 -2.30
CA GLY A 213 -9.01 12.68 -1.06
C GLY A 213 -10.18 13.63 -1.32
N GLU A 214 -10.44 14.60 -0.44
CA GLU A 214 -11.49 15.62 -0.68
C GLU A 214 -11.31 16.36 -2.02
N HIS A 215 -10.07 16.44 -2.50
CA HIS A 215 -9.68 16.88 -3.83
C HIS A 215 -8.32 16.26 -4.17
N VAL A 216 -7.98 16.28 -5.46
CA VAL A 216 -6.65 15.88 -5.92
C VAL A 216 -5.63 16.94 -5.52
N ALA A 217 -4.53 16.52 -4.91
CA ALA A 217 -3.39 17.37 -4.60
C ALA A 217 -2.08 16.72 -5.05
N ALA A 218 -1.01 17.49 -5.19
CA ALA A 218 0.33 16.97 -5.46
C ALA A 218 1.17 17.10 -4.20
N MET A 219 1.80 16.02 -3.76
CA MET A 219 2.60 15.95 -2.54
C MET A 219 4.02 15.49 -2.84
N SER A 220 5.02 16.19 -2.28
CA SER A 220 6.41 15.77 -2.41
C SER A 220 6.63 14.39 -1.79
N TYR A 221 7.38 13.54 -2.49
CA TYR A 221 7.49 12.11 -2.22
C TYR A 221 8.02 11.74 -0.82
N LEU A 222 8.69 12.67 -0.12
CA LEU A 222 9.25 12.50 1.23
C LEU A 222 8.30 12.94 2.36
N ILE A 223 7.19 13.60 2.04
CA ILE A 223 6.29 14.18 3.04
C ILE A 223 5.45 13.08 3.68
N ARG A 224 5.45 13.06 5.02
CA ARG A 224 4.57 12.20 5.84
C ARG A 224 3.43 12.98 6.49
N ASP A 225 3.69 14.24 6.85
CA ASP A 225 2.72 15.14 7.48
C ASP A 225 2.65 16.45 6.67
N PRO A 226 1.66 16.57 5.76
CA PRO A 226 1.49 17.75 4.92
C PRO A 226 1.29 19.03 5.72
N ALA A 227 0.70 18.96 6.91
CA ALA A 227 0.48 20.12 7.76
C ALA A 227 1.79 20.76 8.26
N ARG A 228 2.91 20.04 8.18
CA ARG A 228 4.24 20.49 8.63
C ARG A 228 5.23 20.74 7.51
N GLY A 229 4.90 20.46 6.25
CA GLY A 229 5.89 20.50 5.16
C GLY A 229 5.37 20.63 3.72
N GLY A 230 4.07 20.81 3.48
CA GLY A 230 3.51 20.93 2.13
C GLY A 230 3.23 22.37 1.70
N CYS A 231 3.55 22.70 0.44
CA CYS A 231 2.93 23.81 -0.29
C CYS A 231 1.72 23.25 -1.06
N ALA A 232 0.54 23.24 -0.45
CA ALA A 232 -0.69 22.78 -1.11
C ALA A 232 -1.52 23.97 -1.60
N VAL A 233 -2.16 23.82 -2.77
CA VAL A 233 -3.29 24.68 -3.16
C VAL A 233 -4.55 24.05 -2.57
N GLY A 234 -5.37 24.86 -1.91
CA GLY A 234 -6.60 24.38 -1.25
C GLY A 234 -6.36 23.83 0.16
N SER A 235 -7.18 22.86 0.57
CA SER A 235 -7.04 22.18 1.86
C SER A 235 -5.77 21.29 1.84
N PRO A 236 -4.79 21.48 2.73
CA PRO A 236 -3.65 20.58 2.76
C PRO A 236 -4.13 19.14 3.03
N PRO A 237 -3.61 18.13 2.28
CA PRO A 237 -3.93 16.74 2.52
C PRO A 237 -3.75 16.36 3.98
N ALA A 238 -4.70 15.60 4.54
CA ALA A 238 -4.60 15.09 5.90
C ALA A 238 -4.31 13.59 5.87
N HIS A 239 -3.60 13.10 6.90
CA HIS A 239 -3.40 11.68 7.16
C HIS A 239 -2.99 10.86 5.93
N LEU A 240 -1.84 11.19 5.32
CA LEU A 240 -1.36 10.47 4.12
C LEU A 240 -1.23 8.97 4.36
N GLY A 241 -1.99 8.17 3.61
CA GLY A 241 -2.05 6.73 3.64
C GLY A 241 -2.09 6.13 2.24
N MET A 242 -2.57 4.90 2.11
CA MET A 242 -2.62 4.19 0.83
C MET A 242 -3.75 3.17 0.76
N ARG A 243 -4.09 2.82 -0.48
CA ARG A 243 -5.01 1.74 -0.83
C ARG A 243 -4.41 0.96 -2.00
N LEU A 244 -4.57 -0.36 -1.98
CA LEU A 244 -4.09 -1.22 -3.05
C LEU A 244 -5.12 -1.39 -4.16
N VAL A 245 -4.64 -1.49 -5.39
CA VAL A 245 -5.41 -1.95 -6.55
C VAL A 245 -4.67 -3.04 -7.31
N SER A 246 -5.40 -3.81 -8.10
CA SER A 246 -4.91 -4.91 -8.93
C SER A 246 -5.77 -5.07 -10.18
N GLU A 247 -5.18 -5.50 -11.29
CA GLU A 247 -5.91 -5.97 -12.48
C GLU A 247 -6.40 -7.42 -12.34
N ASP A 248 -5.79 -8.18 -11.44
CA ASP A 248 -6.11 -9.57 -11.20
C ASP A 248 -7.18 -9.71 -10.12
N ALA A 249 -8.14 -10.61 -10.34
CA ALA A 249 -9.04 -11.08 -9.30
C ALA A 249 -8.23 -11.92 -8.30
N THR A 250 -7.94 -11.35 -7.14
CA THR A 250 -7.23 -12.00 -6.04
C THR A 250 -8.18 -12.76 -5.13
#